data_AF-A0A8T4I079-F1
#
_entry.id   AF-A0A8T4I079-F1
#
_cell.length_a   1.000
_cell.length_b   1.000
_cell.length_c   1.000
_cell.angle_alpha   90.00
_cell.angle_beta   90.00
_cell.angle_gamma   90.00
#
_symmetry.space_group_name_H-M   'P 1'
#
loop_
_entity.id
_entity.type
_entity.pdbx_description
1 polymer ?
#
loop_
_entity_poly.entity_id
_entity_poly.type
_entity_poly.pdbx_seq_one_letter_code
_entity_poly.pdbx_strand_id
1 'polypeptide(L)'
;LGQQPAPGRALLDFRRGLLAENLSDTPESARAAYRRAHAGATARGDLLLCSSTWRHLAGLAARGGELAEARHGFAESLRLREELGFLVGMAPALASLADVQPEPEATRLRELAGRLFRLLGGVPTWLDDRLPGAADPGGQDGDGSGGAAPAPTRS
;
A
#
# COMPACT_ATOMS: atom_id res chain seq x y z
N LEU A 1 -20.27 -22.14 25.39
CA LEU A 1 -18.80 -22.25 25.47
C LEU A 1 -18.23 -21.79 24.13
N GLY A 2 -17.71 -20.56 24.07
CA GLY A 2 -17.20 -19.97 22.84
C GLY A 2 -15.96 -20.71 22.37
N GLN A 3 -16.03 -21.32 21.17
CA GLN A 3 -14.87 -21.90 20.53
C GLN A 3 -13.88 -20.78 20.21
N GLN A 4 -12.84 -20.66 21.02
CA GLN A 4 -11.70 -19.82 20.68
C GLN A 4 -11.07 -20.40 19.41
N PRO A 5 -10.94 -19.63 18.32
CA PRO A 5 -10.33 -20.12 17.10
C PRO A 5 -8.90 -20.57 17.42
N ALA A 6 -8.57 -21.81 17.06
CA ALA A 6 -7.24 -22.38 17.27
C ALA A 6 -6.15 -21.42 16.76
N PRO A 7 -4.97 -21.35 17.40
CA PRO A 7 -3.94 -20.34 17.13
C PRO A 7 -3.52 -20.21 15.65
N GLY A 8 -3.56 -21.30 14.87
CA GLY A 8 -3.25 -21.28 13.44
C GLY A 8 -4.41 -20.87 12.52
N ARG A 9 -5.64 -20.76 13.03
CA ARG A 9 -6.84 -20.59 12.18
C ARG A 9 -6.86 -19.25 11.47
N ALA A 10 -6.47 -18.17 12.14
CA ALA A 10 -6.44 -16.83 11.57
C ALA A 10 -5.46 -16.74 10.37
N LEU A 11 -4.25 -17.29 10.52
CA LEU A 11 -3.26 -17.33 9.44
C LEU A 11 -3.71 -18.22 8.27
N LEU A 12 -4.39 -19.33 8.55
CA LEU A 12 -4.97 -20.18 7.51
C LEU A 12 -6.09 -19.47 6.73
N ASP A 13 -6.98 -18.77 7.43
CA ASP A 13 -8.00 -17.93 6.79
C ASP A 13 -7.36 -16.80 5.97
N PHE A 14 -6.27 -16.20 6.45
CA PHE A 14 -5.53 -15.19 5.70
C PHE A 14 -4.96 -15.75 4.39
N ARG A 15 -4.31 -16.92 4.45
CA ARG A 15 -3.78 -17.62 3.27
C ARG A 15 -4.88 -17.99 2.28
N ARG A 16 -6.05 -18.42 2.76
CA ARG A 16 -7.22 -18.66 1.91
C ARG A 16 -7.69 -17.39 1.20
N GLY A 17 -7.68 -16.26 1.90
CA GLY A 17 -7.96 -14.96 1.31
C GLY A 17 -6.99 -14.62 0.19
N LEU A 18 -5.68 -14.82 0.42
CA LEU A 18 -4.65 -14.60 -0.61
C LEU A 18 -4.87 -15.46 -1.85
N LEU A 19 -5.17 -16.74 -1.67
CA LEU A 19 -5.44 -17.65 -2.78
C LEU A 19 -6.70 -17.21 -3.56
N ALA A 20 -7.79 -16.89 -2.84
CA ALA A 20 -9.02 -16.46 -3.48
C ALA A 20 -8.85 -15.14 -4.26
N GLU A 21 -8.11 -14.18 -3.70
CA GLU A 21 -7.85 -12.88 -4.32
C GLU A 21 -6.98 -12.99 -5.57
N ASN A 22 -5.95 -13.85 -5.56
CA ASN A 22 -4.94 -13.86 -6.63
C ASN A 22 -5.13 -14.99 -7.66
N LEU A 23 -5.87 -16.05 -7.33
CA LEU A 23 -5.94 -17.26 -8.15
C LEU A 23 -7.35 -17.75 -8.46
N SER A 24 -8.39 -17.17 -7.87
CA SER A 24 -9.75 -17.72 -8.00
C SER A 24 -10.82 -16.71 -8.40
N ASP A 25 -10.46 -15.46 -8.74
CA ASP A 25 -11.38 -14.37 -9.18
C ASP A 25 -12.69 -14.29 -8.38
N THR A 26 -12.63 -14.59 -7.08
CA THR A 26 -13.80 -14.62 -6.18
C THR A 26 -13.63 -13.60 -5.05
N PRO A 27 -13.90 -12.31 -5.33
CA PRO A 27 -13.64 -11.23 -4.37
C PRO A 27 -14.46 -11.38 -3.07
N GLU A 28 -15.65 -11.98 -3.13
CA GLU A 28 -16.48 -12.26 -1.96
C GLU A 28 -15.86 -13.33 -1.07
N SER A 29 -15.29 -14.38 -1.67
CA SER A 29 -14.59 -15.45 -0.96
C SER A 29 -13.34 -14.91 -0.26
N ALA A 30 -12.56 -14.08 -0.97
CA ALA A 30 -11.41 -13.39 -0.41
C ALA A 30 -11.81 -12.50 0.77
N ARG A 31 -12.85 -11.66 0.60
CA ARG A 31 -13.37 -10.78 1.65
C ARG A 31 -13.83 -11.55 2.88
N ALA A 32 -14.57 -12.64 2.70
CA ALA A 32 -15.03 -13.49 3.80
C ALA A 32 -13.86 -14.14 4.55
N ALA A 33 -12.85 -14.63 3.83
CA ALA A 33 -11.65 -15.21 4.43
C ALA A 33 -10.83 -14.18 5.22
N TYR A 34 -10.60 -12.99 4.65
CA TYR A 34 -9.89 -11.92 5.35
C TYR A 34 -10.64 -11.41 6.58
N ARG A 35 -11.98 -11.33 6.57
CA ARG A 35 -12.77 -10.97 7.75
C ARG A 35 -12.62 -11.99 8.88
N ARG A 36 -12.63 -13.30 8.58
CA ARG A 36 -12.36 -14.34 9.58
C ARG A 36 -10.94 -14.26 10.13
N ALA A 37 -9.95 -14.05 9.25
CA ALA A 37 -8.57 -13.84 9.65
C ALA A 37 -8.42 -12.61 10.56
N HIS A 38 -9.06 -11.49 10.21
CA HIS A 38 -9.02 -10.25 10.97
C HIS A 38 -9.61 -10.44 12.37
N ALA A 39 -10.79 -11.05 12.47
CA ALA A 39 -11.41 -11.35 13.76
C ALA A 39 -10.52 -12.23 14.64
N GLY A 40 -9.90 -13.27 14.06
CA GLY A 40 -8.96 -14.14 14.78
C GLY A 40 -7.67 -13.44 15.19
N ALA A 41 -7.14 -12.54 14.37
CA ALA A 41 -5.95 -11.74 14.68
C ALA A 41 -6.24 -10.76 15.83
N THR A 42 -7.35 -10.03 15.75
CA THR A 42 -7.78 -9.06 16.78
C THR A 42 -8.03 -9.74 18.12
N ALA A 43 -8.72 -10.88 18.14
CA ALA A 43 -8.99 -11.64 19.36
C ALA A 43 -7.71 -12.11 20.08
N ARG A 44 -6.58 -12.17 19.36
CA ARG A 44 -5.29 -12.67 19.85
C ARG A 44 -4.24 -11.57 20.02
N GLY A 45 -4.55 -10.33 19.65
CA GLY A 45 -3.58 -9.23 19.62
C GLY A 45 -2.46 -9.41 18.59
N ASP A 46 -2.68 -10.18 17.51
CA ASP A 46 -1.71 -10.32 16.42
C ASP A 46 -1.76 -9.08 15.52
N LEU A 47 -1.06 -8.03 15.94
CA LEU A 47 -1.07 -6.74 15.26
C LEU A 47 -0.54 -6.81 13.82
N LEU A 48 0.45 -7.68 13.55
CA LEU A 48 1.01 -7.81 12.20
C LEU A 48 -0.01 -8.44 11.25
N LEU A 49 -0.72 -9.48 11.69
CA LEU A 49 -1.79 -10.10 10.92
C LEU A 49 -3.02 -9.17 10.79
N CYS A 50 -3.36 -8.40 11.84
CA CYS A 50 -4.36 -7.33 11.76
C CYS A 50 -3.98 -6.29 10.70
N SER A 51 -2.72 -5.81 10.68
CA SER A 51 -2.26 -4.86 9.67
C SER A 51 -2.38 -5.43 8.26
N SER A 52 -2.05 -6.71 8.08
CA SER A 52 -2.10 -7.39 6.79
C SER A 52 -3.55 -7.54 6.31
N THR A 53 -4.45 -8.01 7.17
CA THR A 53 -5.87 -8.17 6.84
C THR A 53 -6.55 -6.83 6.51
N TRP A 54 -6.24 -5.76 7.25
CA TRP A 54 -6.70 -4.41 6.92
C TRP A 54 -6.29 -3.97 5.51
N ARG A 55 -5.02 -4.18 5.14
CA ARG A 55 -4.49 -3.83 3.80
C ARG A 55 -5.27 -4.53 2.70
N HIS A 56 -5.53 -5.83 2.86
CA HIS A 56 -6.22 -6.63 1.83
C HIS A 56 -7.70 -6.30 1.74
N LEU A 57 -8.38 -6.11 2.88
CA LEU A 57 -9.79 -5.68 2.89
C LEU A 57 -9.95 -4.31 2.23
N ALA A 58 -9.05 -3.37 2.53
CA ALA A 58 -9.02 -2.05 1.89
C ALA A 58 -8.77 -2.15 0.38
N GLY A 59 -7.84 -3.01 -0.07
CA GLY A 59 -7.61 -3.24 -1.49
C GLY A 59 -8.83 -3.82 -2.21
N LEU A 60 -9.59 -4.73 -1.58
CA LEU A 60 -10.86 -5.22 -2.10
C LEU A 60 -11.95 -4.13 -2.14
N ALA A 61 -12.02 -3.26 -1.12
CA ALA A 61 -12.92 -2.11 -1.11
C ALA A 61 -12.58 -1.12 -2.23
N ALA A 62 -11.31 -0.79 -2.42
CA ALA A 62 -10.85 0.11 -3.47
C ALA A 62 -11.22 -0.40 -4.88
N ARG A 63 -10.97 -1.68 -5.16
CA ARG A 63 -11.37 -2.31 -6.44
C ARG A 63 -12.88 -2.36 -6.64
N GLY A 64 -13.66 -2.36 -5.55
CA GLY A 64 -15.12 -2.26 -5.57
C GLY A 64 -15.66 -0.83 -5.65
N GLY A 65 -14.80 0.20 -5.68
CA GLY A 65 -15.21 1.61 -5.68
C GLY A 65 -15.56 2.18 -4.30
N GLU A 66 -15.43 1.40 -3.23
CA GLU A 66 -15.77 1.79 -1.86
C GLU A 66 -14.61 2.58 -1.21
N LEU A 67 -14.34 3.77 -1.76
CA LEU A 67 -13.15 4.56 -1.40
C LEU A 67 -13.09 4.97 0.08
N ALA A 68 -14.23 5.21 0.73
CA ALA A 68 -14.26 5.54 2.16
C ALA A 68 -13.81 4.36 3.03
N GLU A 69 -14.31 3.15 2.77
CA GLU A 69 -13.88 1.92 3.45
C GLU A 69 -12.41 1.62 3.17
N ALA A 70 -11.97 1.82 1.92
CA ALA A 70 -10.58 1.64 1.53
C ALA A 70 -9.64 2.60 2.27
N ARG A 71 -9.96 3.90 2.34
CA ARG A 71 -9.17 4.89 3.10
C ARG A 71 -9.04 4.49 4.56
N HIS A 72 -10.15 4.14 5.20
CA HIS A 72 -10.14 3.71 6.60
C HIS A 72 -9.25 2.48 6.81
N GLY A 73 -9.44 1.44 5.99
CA GLY A 73 -8.67 0.21 6.13
C GLY A 73 -7.18 0.40 5.85
N PHE A 74 -6.79 1.18 4.83
CA PHE A 74 -5.38 1.49 4.59
C PHE A 74 -4.77 2.35 5.72
N ALA A 75 -5.51 3.29 6.29
CA ALA A 75 -5.05 4.09 7.43
C ALA A 75 -4.81 3.23 8.68
N GLU A 76 -5.74 2.34 9.05
CA GLU A 76 -5.53 1.40 10.17
C GLU A 76 -4.37 0.45 9.91
N SER A 77 -4.22 0.01 8.67
CA SER A 77 -3.10 -0.82 8.24
C SER A 77 -1.75 -0.11 8.42
N LEU A 78 -1.67 1.17 8.07
CA LEU A 78 -0.48 2.00 8.26
C LEU A 78 -0.19 2.22 9.75
N ARG A 79 -1.20 2.64 10.52
CA ARG A 79 -1.10 2.89 11.97
C ARG A 79 -0.50 1.70 12.73
N LEU A 80 -1.00 0.48 12.44
CA LEU A 80 -0.48 -0.73 13.08
C LEU A 80 0.97 -1.04 12.69
N ARG A 81 1.39 -0.72 11.45
CA ARG A 81 2.78 -0.94 11.02
C ARG A 81 3.73 0.08 11.63
N GLU A 82 3.28 1.31 11.84
CA GLU A 82 4.02 2.33 12.59
C GLU A 82 4.22 1.90 14.04
N GLU A 83 3.14 1.45 14.70
CA GLU A 83 3.17 0.95 16.07
C GLU A 83 4.14 -0.24 16.23
N LEU A 84 4.21 -1.12 15.24
CA LEU A 84 5.11 -2.28 15.21
C LEU A 84 6.55 -1.94 14.77
N GLY A 85 6.83 -0.75 14.24
CA GLY A 85 8.09 -0.44 13.58
C GLY A 85 8.36 -1.30 12.32
N PHE A 86 7.31 -1.76 11.63
CA PHE A 86 7.44 -2.64 10.46
C PHE A 86 7.76 -1.83 9.18
N LEU A 87 8.97 -1.28 9.13
CA LEU A 87 9.38 -0.26 8.14
C LEU A 87 9.21 -0.71 6.68
N VAL A 88 9.59 -1.94 6.35
CA VAL A 88 9.47 -2.48 4.98
C VAL A 88 8.02 -2.57 4.51
N GLY A 89 7.06 -2.67 5.43
CA GLY A 89 5.63 -2.65 5.11
C GLY A 89 5.01 -1.26 5.10
N MET A 90 5.67 -0.23 5.64
CA MET A 90 5.12 1.13 5.75
C MET A 90 5.14 1.87 4.40
N ALA A 91 6.21 1.77 3.60
CA ALA A 91 6.25 2.42 2.29
C ALA A 91 5.14 1.90 1.34
N PRO A 92 4.92 0.58 1.20
CA PRO A 92 3.73 0.02 0.57
C PRO A 92 2.38 0.52 1.11
N ALA A 93 2.27 0.69 2.43
CA ALA A 93 1.04 1.12 3.08
C ALA A 93 0.73 2.60 2.77
N LEU A 94 1.74 3.46 2.82
CA LEU A 94 1.66 4.86 2.40
C LEU A 94 1.25 5.00 0.93
N ALA A 95 1.90 4.24 0.03
CA ALA A 95 1.54 4.25 -1.38
C ALA A 95 0.09 3.78 -1.61
N SER A 96 -0.35 2.73 -0.92
CA SER A 96 -1.72 2.22 -1.04
C SER A 96 -2.76 3.19 -0.47
N LEU A 97 -2.44 3.90 0.62
CA LEU A 97 -3.30 4.97 1.11
C LEU A 97 -3.35 6.14 0.13
N ALA A 98 -2.22 6.51 -0.47
CA ALA A 98 -2.17 7.57 -1.48
C ALA A 98 -3.10 7.28 -2.67
N ASP A 99 -3.17 6.03 -3.12
CA ASP A 99 -3.98 5.62 -4.28
C ASP A 99 -5.49 5.87 -4.08
N VAL A 100 -5.95 5.98 -2.83
CA VAL A 100 -7.36 6.22 -2.51
C VAL A 100 -7.64 7.62 -1.97
N GLN A 101 -6.61 8.46 -1.78
CA GLN A 101 -6.77 9.83 -1.29
C GLN A 101 -6.93 10.83 -2.44
N PRO A 102 -7.66 11.94 -2.22
CA PRO A 102 -7.67 13.04 -3.17
C PRO A 102 -6.36 13.82 -3.11
N GLU A 103 -6.05 14.57 -4.17
CA GLU A 103 -4.98 15.57 -4.13
C GLU A 103 -5.37 16.76 -3.23
N PRO A 104 -4.41 17.39 -2.52
CA PRO A 104 -2.96 17.18 -2.59
C PRO A 104 -2.40 16.09 -1.65
N GLU A 105 -3.28 15.42 -0.90
CA GLU A 105 -2.84 14.48 0.15
C GLU A 105 -2.19 13.22 -0.45
N ALA A 106 -2.71 12.73 -1.57
CA ALA A 106 -2.12 11.62 -2.30
C ALA A 106 -0.65 11.90 -2.70
N THR A 107 -0.35 13.09 -3.22
CA THR A 107 1.05 13.49 -3.53
C THR A 107 1.94 13.43 -2.29
N ARG A 108 1.50 14.01 -1.16
CA ARG A 108 2.29 14.00 0.09
C ARG A 108 2.59 12.59 0.58
N LEU A 109 1.60 11.70 0.52
CA LEU A 109 1.77 10.31 0.91
C LEU A 109 2.73 9.55 -0.01
N ARG A 110 2.68 9.80 -1.33
CA ARG A 110 3.66 9.23 -2.29
C ARG A 110 5.08 9.72 -2.02
N GLU A 111 5.26 11.01 -1.71
CA GLU A 111 6.56 11.56 -1.34
C GLU A 111 7.11 10.93 -0.06
N LEU A 112 6.27 10.74 0.96
CA LEU A 112 6.63 10.04 2.20
C LEU A 112 7.03 8.58 1.91
N ALA A 113 6.24 7.87 1.10
CA ALA A 113 6.55 6.52 0.67
C ALA A 113 7.91 6.45 -0.06
N GLY A 114 8.17 7.39 -0.96
CA GLY A 114 9.42 7.49 -1.71
C GLY A 114 10.63 7.78 -0.82
N ARG A 115 10.51 8.70 0.15
CA ARG A 115 11.57 8.96 1.13
C ARG A 115 11.92 7.70 1.92
N LEU A 116 10.91 6.99 2.43
CA LEU A 116 11.13 5.76 3.18
C LEU A 116 11.73 4.64 2.31
N PHE A 117 11.23 4.48 1.08
CA PHE A 117 11.76 3.52 0.11
C PHE A 117 13.26 3.73 -0.17
N ARG A 118 13.69 4.99 -0.36
CA ARG A 118 15.11 5.34 -0.50
C ARG A 118 15.93 5.02 0.75
N LEU A 119 15.41 5.36 1.93
CA LEU A 119 16.09 5.06 3.20
C LEU A 119 16.30 3.56 3.40
N LEU A 120 15.41 2.73 2.85
CA LEU A 120 15.51 1.26 2.87
C LEU A 120 16.32 0.69 1.69
N GLY A 121 16.96 1.54 0.87
CA GLY A 121 17.79 1.10 -0.25
C GLY A 121 17.02 0.50 -1.42
N GLY A 122 15.78 0.96 -1.67
CA GLY A 122 14.96 0.46 -2.76
C GLY A 122 14.21 -0.85 -2.43
N VAL A 123 13.96 -1.10 -1.15
CA VAL A 123 13.20 -2.28 -0.68
C VAL A 123 11.80 -1.85 -0.21
N PRO A 124 10.73 -2.55 -0.64
CA PRO A 124 10.73 -3.71 -1.54
C PRO A 124 10.79 -3.31 -3.03
N THR A 125 11.55 -4.05 -3.84
CA THR A 125 11.88 -3.68 -5.24
C THR A 125 10.67 -3.49 -6.16
N TRP A 126 9.58 -4.23 -5.93
CA TRP A 126 8.34 -4.09 -6.72
C TRP A 126 7.64 -2.74 -6.51
N LEU A 127 8.02 -1.95 -5.49
CA LEU A 127 7.41 -0.65 -5.22
C LEU A 127 7.94 0.45 -6.15
N ASP A 128 9.07 0.22 -6.82
CA ASP A 128 9.71 1.19 -7.71
C ASP A 128 8.76 1.66 -8.82
N ASP A 129 8.04 0.72 -9.44
CA ASP A 129 7.04 0.98 -10.48
C ASP A 129 5.89 1.91 -10.01
N ARG A 130 5.63 1.97 -8.71
CA ARG A 130 4.56 2.77 -8.09
C ARG A 130 5.05 4.12 -7.58
N LEU A 131 6.36 4.33 -7.50
CA LEU A 131 6.99 5.55 -6.99
C LEU A 131 8.01 6.12 -7.99
N PRO A 132 7.64 6.37 -9.25
CA PRO A 132 8.57 6.92 -10.25
C PRO A 132 9.09 8.29 -9.80
N GLY A 133 10.41 8.47 -9.86
CA GLY A 133 11.10 9.66 -9.34
C GLY A 133 11.55 9.55 -7.88
N ALA A 134 11.20 8.46 -7.18
CA ALA A 134 11.74 8.22 -5.84
C ALA A 134 13.18 7.70 -5.87
N ALA A 135 13.70 7.17 -6.97
CA ALA A 135 15.07 6.64 -7.04
C ALA A 135 16.15 7.68 -7.35
N ASP A 136 15.81 8.95 -7.59
CA ASP A 136 16.77 9.97 -8.04
C ASP A 136 17.19 10.94 -6.91
N PRO A 137 18.41 10.81 -6.37
CA PRO A 137 19.01 11.83 -5.51
C PRO A 137 19.80 12.92 -6.28
N GLY A 138 19.79 12.94 -7.62
CA GLY A 138 20.70 13.75 -8.45
C GLY A 138 20.10 14.59 -9.59
N GLY A 139 18.78 14.68 -9.73
CA GLY A 139 18.13 15.46 -10.80
C GLY A 139 17.97 16.95 -10.54
N GLN A 140 19.02 17.66 -10.14
CA GLN A 140 19.11 19.12 -10.26
C GLN A 140 20.56 19.50 -10.56
N ASP A 141 20.88 19.59 -11.85
CA ASP A 141 21.80 20.61 -12.35
C ASP A 141 21.08 21.29 -13.52
N GLY A 142 20.65 22.52 -13.25
CA GLY A 142 20.23 23.41 -14.32
C GLY A 142 21.44 23.82 -15.15
N ASP A 143 21.22 24.01 -16.44
CA ASP A 143 21.92 25.09 -17.11
C ASP A 143 20.92 25.86 -17.96
N GLY A 144 20.50 26.99 -17.39
CA GLY A 144 19.83 28.05 -18.10
C GLY A 144 20.88 28.96 -18.72
N SER A 145 21.12 28.81 -20.01
CA SER A 145 21.62 29.87 -20.90
C SER A 145 21.32 29.41 -22.33
N GLY A 146 20.71 30.13 -23.24
CA GLY A 146 20.33 31.53 -23.36
C GLY A 146 20.28 31.79 -24.89
N GLY A 147 19.20 32.38 -25.41
CA GLY A 147 19.18 32.91 -26.78
C GLY A 147 17.99 32.46 -27.63
N ALA A 148 17.02 33.36 -27.77
CA ALA A 148 15.98 33.29 -28.78
C ALA A 148 16.49 33.76 -30.16
N ALA A 149 16.17 32.96 -31.20
CA ALA A 149 15.85 33.28 -32.61
C ALA A 149 16.88 34.03 -33.52
N PRO A 150 16.83 33.92 -34.88
CA PRO A 150 15.71 33.45 -35.72
C PRO A 150 16.07 32.52 -36.92
N ALA A 151 15.02 31.97 -37.57
CA ALA A 151 15.02 31.45 -38.96
C ALA A 151 15.33 32.59 -39.97
N PRO A 152 15.77 32.38 -41.25
CA PRO A 152 15.30 31.39 -42.24
C PRO A 152 16.45 30.76 -43.08
N THR A 153 16.25 29.87 -44.07
CA THR A 153 15.97 30.20 -45.50
C THR A 153 15.73 28.91 -46.29
N ARG A 154 14.79 28.97 -47.25
CA ARG A 154 14.50 27.94 -48.26
C ARG A 154 15.71 27.62 -49.16
N SER A 155 15.78 26.38 -49.63
CA SER A 155 16.14 26.03 -51.01
C SER A 155 15.36 24.78 -51.41
#